data_AF-A0A833EA50-F1
#
_entry.id   AF-A0A833EA50-F1
#
_cell.length_a   1.000
_cell.length_b   1.000
_cell.length_c   1.000
_cell.angle_alpha   90.00
_cell.angle_beta   90.00
_cell.angle_gamma   90.00
#
_symmetry.space_group_name_H-M   'P 1'
#
loop_
_entity.id
_entity.type
_entity.pdbx_description
1 polymer ?
#
loop_
_entity_poly.entity_id
_entity_poly.type
_entity_poly.pdbx_seq_one_letter_code
_entity_poly.pdbx_strand_id
1 'polypeptide(L)'
;MVIYETHGDVCRVGYLRVVACLADDRIPKTFDYLASQLYEVARQRDKIKRYDVTGIIASNVNARNYVILAAETGIIDRHTQKRAAYGSIYAQLESAKRINDIIDGRVNAEADDFITLTQAEKIFFMHILIEHDHPFLGEIILWALKQRRFNRTTAMNYIMEDIYPEALAKSLQTASSKKRDIIRKEIDDAERFKDRRLSYSSQAEWIRTRQYAKYRHVAPPRLEWLVDLSILNREGRGKFSVNPEIARMGYELERVLRLPMKKMREELFTSIYPYLGNWSKADQEEIAKTIVEGYHRFVYSGVKQVKLEVLEMYACFRLLERGMITTPNTVHQVFNSLTIKYPDKVFITPTTGEVEIAEDSARGYTII
;
A
#
# COMPACT_ATOMS: atom_id res chain seq x y z
N MET A 1 10.81 -5.06 -2.85
CA MET A 1 11.26 -4.73 -4.22
C MET A 1 10.97 -3.26 -4.41
N VAL A 2 11.98 -2.39 -4.48
CA VAL A 2 11.79 -0.93 -4.50
C VAL A 2 11.07 -0.47 -5.77
N ILE A 3 10.18 0.51 -5.65
CA ILE A 3 9.50 1.13 -6.78
C ILE A 3 10.46 2.17 -7.39
N TYR A 4 11.20 1.78 -8.42
CA TYR A 4 12.26 2.64 -8.98
C TYR A 4 11.74 3.89 -9.70
N GLU A 5 10.57 3.78 -10.32
CA GLU A 5 9.91 4.88 -11.02
C GLU A 5 8.41 4.79 -10.78
N THR A 6 7.85 5.87 -10.24
CA THR A 6 6.40 6.08 -10.21
C THR A 6 6.08 6.94 -11.43
N HIS A 7 5.15 6.56 -12.29
CA HIS A 7 4.73 7.48 -13.34
C HIS A 7 4.05 8.70 -12.69
N GLY A 8 4.32 9.93 -13.12
CA GLY A 8 3.97 11.16 -12.40
C GLY A 8 2.49 11.45 -12.18
N ASP A 9 1.62 10.53 -12.59
CA ASP A 9 0.18 10.64 -12.54
C ASP A 9 -0.46 9.70 -11.50
N VAL A 10 0.33 8.88 -10.80
CA VAL A 10 -0.19 7.98 -9.74
C VAL A 10 -0.22 8.65 -8.37
N CYS A 11 -0.74 9.88 -8.26
CA CYS A 11 -0.65 10.67 -7.02
C CYS A 11 -1.67 10.29 -5.91
N ARG A 12 -2.70 9.50 -6.24
CA ARG A 12 -3.78 9.09 -5.31
C ARG A 12 -3.78 7.60 -5.03
N VAL A 13 -3.57 7.20 -3.78
CA VAL A 13 -3.51 5.80 -3.35
C VAL A 13 -4.87 5.10 -3.46
N GLY A 14 -5.98 5.84 -3.30
CA GLY A 14 -7.32 5.26 -3.29
C GLY A 14 -7.73 4.51 -4.56
N TYR A 15 -7.12 4.78 -5.72
CA TYR A 15 -7.36 4.00 -6.94
C TYR A 15 -6.86 2.55 -6.84
N LEU A 16 -5.90 2.26 -5.96
CA LEU A 16 -5.42 0.89 -5.73
C LEU A 16 -6.51 -0.03 -5.16
N ARG A 17 -7.48 0.53 -4.43
CA ARG A 17 -8.69 -0.17 -3.96
C ARG A 17 -9.54 -0.70 -5.11
N VAL A 18 -9.76 0.17 -6.09
CA VAL A 18 -10.53 -0.13 -7.30
C VAL A 18 -9.81 -1.21 -8.10
N VAL A 19 -8.49 -1.10 -8.25
CA VAL A 19 -7.68 -2.12 -8.93
C VAL A 19 -7.76 -3.48 -8.22
N ALA A 20 -7.69 -3.51 -6.88
CA ALA A 20 -7.83 -4.73 -6.10
C ALA A 20 -9.20 -5.40 -6.33
N CYS A 21 -10.27 -4.61 -6.35
CA CYS A 21 -11.63 -5.10 -6.57
C CYS A 21 -11.87 -5.56 -8.03
N LEU A 22 -11.33 -4.83 -9.01
CA LEU A 22 -11.41 -5.17 -10.43
C LEU A 22 -10.61 -6.42 -10.80
N ALA A 23 -9.46 -6.64 -10.17
CA ALA A 23 -8.70 -7.88 -10.31
C ALA A 23 -9.53 -9.07 -9.79
N ASP A 24 -9.20 -10.28 -10.22
CA ASP A 24 -9.98 -11.48 -9.92
C ASP A 24 -9.03 -12.65 -9.60
N ASP A 25 -9.35 -13.45 -8.59
CA ASP A 25 -8.54 -14.61 -8.16
C ASP A 25 -8.74 -15.83 -9.10
N ARG A 26 -9.90 -15.92 -9.75
CA ARG A 26 -10.30 -17.02 -10.63
C ARG A 26 -9.78 -16.80 -12.05
N ILE A 27 -10.02 -15.61 -12.61
CA ILE A 27 -9.76 -15.30 -14.02
C ILE A 27 -8.66 -14.23 -14.15
N PRO A 28 -7.49 -14.56 -14.74
CA PRO A 28 -6.47 -13.56 -15.06
C PRO A 28 -7.02 -12.43 -15.93
N LYS A 29 -6.70 -11.18 -15.57
CA LYS A 29 -7.11 -10.00 -16.35
C LYS A 29 -5.86 -9.26 -16.82
N THR A 30 -5.77 -9.00 -18.12
CA THR A 30 -4.63 -8.27 -18.68
C THR A 30 -4.54 -6.86 -18.10
N PHE A 31 -3.33 -6.33 -18.02
CA PHE A 31 -3.12 -4.98 -17.46
C PHE A 31 -3.88 -3.92 -18.25
N ASP A 32 -3.99 -4.08 -19.58
CA ASP A 32 -4.77 -3.19 -20.44
C ASP A 32 -6.27 -3.28 -20.21
N TYR A 33 -6.78 -4.49 -19.95
CA TYR A 33 -8.17 -4.67 -19.59
C TYR A 33 -8.48 -4.00 -18.24
N LEU A 34 -7.66 -4.25 -17.22
CA LEU A 34 -7.81 -3.62 -15.90
C LEU A 34 -7.70 -2.09 -15.97
N ALA A 35 -6.77 -1.57 -16.77
CA ALA A 35 -6.61 -0.12 -16.98
C ALA A 35 -7.87 0.49 -17.63
N SER A 36 -8.42 -0.19 -18.62
CA SER A 36 -9.64 0.26 -19.31
C SER A 36 -10.85 0.27 -18.37
N GLN A 37 -11.01 -0.78 -17.55
CA GLN A 37 -12.07 -0.84 -16.54
C GLN A 37 -11.91 0.23 -15.46
N LEU A 38 -10.69 0.41 -14.94
CA LEU A 38 -10.38 1.47 -13.97
C LEU A 38 -10.68 2.86 -14.54
N TYR A 39 -10.34 3.09 -15.81
CA TYR A 39 -10.64 4.34 -16.49
C TYR A 39 -12.14 4.61 -16.57
N GLU A 40 -12.94 3.61 -16.94
CA GLU A 40 -14.40 3.75 -17.01
C GLU A 40 -15.02 4.03 -15.63
N VAL A 41 -14.63 3.27 -14.60
CA VAL A 41 -15.07 3.52 -13.21
C VAL A 41 -14.68 4.94 -12.77
N ALA A 42 -13.46 5.36 -13.05
CA ALA A 42 -12.99 6.70 -12.71
C ALA A 42 -13.71 7.80 -13.51
N ARG A 43 -14.27 7.50 -14.69
CA ARG A 43 -15.00 8.46 -15.54
C ARG A 43 -16.47 8.60 -15.16
N GLN A 44 -17.06 7.57 -14.52
CA GLN A 44 -18.44 7.57 -13.99
C GLN A 44 -18.68 8.56 -12.84
N ARG A 45 -17.64 9.28 -12.40
CA ARG A 45 -17.73 10.38 -11.44
C ARG A 45 -18.65 11.49 -11.97
N ASP A 46 -19.94 11.35 -11.78
CA ASP A 46 -20.90 12.40 -12.09
C ASP A 46 -20.52 13.65 -11.28
N LYS A 47 -20.11 14.71 -11.99
CA LYS A 47 -19.99 16.08 -11.46
C LYS A 47 -18.75 16.42 -10.60
N ILE A 48 -17.56 15.87 -10.86
CA ILE A 48 -16.31 16.61 -10.48
C ILE A 48 -16.11 17.80 -11.43
N LYS A 49 -16.96 18.82 -11.31
CA LYS A 49 -16.78 20.10 -12.01
C LYS A 49 -16.01 21.13 -11.18
N ARG A 50 -15.50 20.79 -9.98
CA ARG A 50 -15.14 21.84 -8.99
C ARG A 50 -13.94 21.64 -8.07
N TYR A 51 -13.12 20.61 -8.22
CA TYR A 51 -11.98 20.44 -7.32
C TYR A 51 -10.65 20.37 -8.07
N ASP A 52 -9.74 21.27 -7.68
CA ASP A 52 -8.33 21.38 -8.10
C ASP A 52 -7.50 20.21 -7.49
N VAL A 53 -8.04 18.99 -7.58
CA VAL A 53 -7.51 17.79 -6.91
C VAL A 53 -6.50 17.12 -7.83
N THR A 54 -5.25 17.08 -7.38
CA THR A 54 -4.15 16.38 -8.08
C THR A 54 -4.46 14.89 -8.19
N GLY A 55 -4.07 14.24 -9.30
CA GLY A 55 -4.03 12.78 -9.40
C GLY A 55 -5.34 12.13 -9.83
N ILE A 56 -6.28 12.90 -10.40
CA ILE A 56 -7.48 12.35 -11.01
C ILE A 56 -7.11 11.63 -12.31
N ILE A 57 -7.58 10.39 -12.49
CA ILE A 57 -7.40 9.64 -13.74
C ILE A 57 -8.16 10.37 -14.86
N ALA A 58 -7.43 10.85 -15.87
CA ALA A 58 -7.98 11.59 -17.01
C ALA A 58 -7.83 10.82 -18.34
N SER A 59 -6.96 9.81 -18.38
CA SER A 59 -6.69 8.99 -19.56
C SER A 59 -6.44 7.53 -19.19
N ASN A 60 -6.56 6.64 -20.19
CA ASN A 60 -6.22 5.23 -20.03
C ASN A 60 -4.73 5.01 -19.67
N VAL A 61 -3.84 5.92 -20.10
CA VAL A 61 -2.42 5.87 -19.72
C VAL A 61 -2.25 6.07 -18.20
N ASN A 62 -2.98 7.02 -17.60
CA ASN A 62 -2.93 7.21 -16.15
C ASN A 62 -3.46 5.97 -15.42
N ALA A 63 -4.55 5.38 -15.91
CA ALA A 63 -5.11 4.16 -15.34
C ALA A 63 -4.14 2.97 -15.44
N ARG A 64 -3.44 2.83 -16.58
CA ARG A 64 -2.40 1.79 -16.75
C ARG A 64 -1.26 1.96 -15.75
N ASN A 65 -0.86 3.20 -15.47
CA ASN A 65 0.17 3.47 -14.47
C ASN A 65 -0.26 3.03 -13.06
N TYR A 66 -1.54 3.16 -12.72
CA TYR A 66 -2.09 2.63 -11.47
C TYR A 66 -2.10 1.11 -11.40
N VAL A 67 -2.38 0.44 -12.52
CA VAL A 67 -2.31 -1.02 -12.60
C VAL A 67 -0.85 -1.51 -12.46
N ILE A 68 0.12 -0.78 -13.03
CA ILE A 68 1.55 -1.05 -12.84
C ILE A 68 1.93 -0.89 -11.36
N LEU A 69 1.53 0.22 -10.73
CA LEU A 69 1.77 0.46 -9.31
C LEU A 69 1.17 -0.66 -8.45
N ALA A 70 -0.07 -1.07 -8.74
CA ALA A 70 -0.72 -2.19 -8.05
C ALA A 70 0.07 -3.51 -8.16
N ALA A 71 0.74 -3.76 -9.29
CA ALA A 71 1.60 -4.92 -9.43
C ALA A 71 2.90 -4.79 -8.62
N GLU A 72 3.46 -3.58 -8.50
CA GLU A 72 4.66 -3.31 -7.72
C GLU A 72 4.40 -3.37 -6.20
N THR A 73 3.19 -3.05 -5.78
CA THR A 73 2.73 -3.08 -4.39
C THR A 73 2.08 -4.40 -3.98
N GLY A 74 2.16 -5.46 -4.80
CA GLY A 74 1.63 -6.78 -4.44
C GLY A 74 0.10 -6.87 -4.37
N ILE A 75 -0.62 -5.96 -5.04
CA ILE A 75 -2.07 -6.03 -5.22
C ILE A 75 -2.42 -6.94 -6.41
N ILE A 76 -1.62 -6.87 -7.47
CA ILE A 76 -1.71 -7.77 -8.62
C ILE A 76 -0.41 -8.57 -8.71
N ASP A 77 -0.51 -9.86 -8.99
CA ASP A 77 0.66 -10.65 -9.33
C ASP A 77 1.03 -10.42 -10.80
N ARG A 78 2.26 -9.94 -11.04
CA ARG A 78 2.71 -9.55 -12.39
C ARG A 78 2.76 -10.73 -13.36
N HIS A 79 2.99 -11.94 -12.88
CA HIS A 79 3.20 -13.13 -13.71
C HIS A 79 1.89 -13.80 -14.08
N THR A 80 1.00 -13.96 -13.10
CA THR A 80 -0.29 -14.64 -13.25
C THR A 80 -1.41 -13.68 -13.62
N GLN A 81 -1.22 -12.37 -13.44
CA GLN A 81 -2.24 -11.32 -13.67
C GLN A 81 -3.53 -11.53 -12.87
N LYS A 82 -3.42 -12.25 -11.75
CA LYS A 82 -4.45 -12.43 -10.74
C LYS A 82 -4.20 -11.47 -9.58
N ARG A 83 -5.13 -11.41 -8.61
CA ARG A 83 -4.83 -10.74 -7.35
C ARG A 83 -3.62 -11.41 -6.68
N ALA A 84 -2.73 -10.58 -6.17
CA ALA A 84 -1.68 -11.00 -5.25
C ALA A 84 -2.19 -10.86 -3.80
N ALA A 85 -1.37 -11.24 -2.82
CA ALA A 85 -1.75 -11.30 -1.40
C ALA A 85 -2.50 -10.06 -0.90
N TYR A 86 -1.98 -8.85 -1.15
CA TYR A 86 -2.63 -7.62 -0.69
C TYR A 86 -3.92 -7.31 -1.45
N GLY A 87 -4.00 -7.65 -2.73
CA GLY A 87 -5.23 -7.49 -3.50
C GLY A 87 -6.33 -8.41 -2.99
N SER A 88 -5.99 -9.67 -2.71
CA SER A 88 -6.92 -10.64 -2.14
C SER A 88 -7.36 -10.23 -0.74
N ILE A 89 -6.45 -9.74 0.13
CA ILE A 89 -6.82 -9.22 1.46
C ILE A 89 -7.81 -8.07 1.33
N TYR A 90 -7.47 -7.03 0.55
CA TYR A 90 -8.31 -5.84 0.43
C TYR A 90 -9.70 -6.19 -0.07
N ALA A 91 -9.80 -7.04 -1.10
CA ALA A 91 -11.09 -7.42 -1.69
C ALA A 91 -12.05 -8.13 -0.69
N GLN A 92 -11.54 -8.66 0.42
CA GLN A 92 -12.35 -9.32 1.47
C GLN A 92 -12.70 -8.40 2.67
N LEU A 93 -12.17 -7.17 2.71
CA LEU A 93 -12.47 -6.17 3.74
C LEU A 93 -13.86 -5.54 3.53
N GLU A 94 -14.42 -4.89 4.56
CA GLU A 94 -15.73 -4.22 4.47
C GLU A 94 -15.65 -3.02 3.55
N SER A 95 -14.54 -2.28 3.65
CA SER A 95 -14.27 -1.09 2.84
C SER A 95 -14.31 -1.36 1.34
N ALA A 96 -14.01 -2.60 0.90
CA ALA A 96 -14.14 -2.99 -0.49
C ALA A 96 -15.60 -3.05 -0.98
N LYS A 97 -16.60 -3.22 -0.10
CA LYS A 97 -18.01 -3.34 -0.47
C LYS A 97 -18.51 -2.13 -1.26
N ARG A 98 -18.20 -0.91 -0.78
CA ARG A 98 -18.55 0.34 -1.46
C ARG A 98 -17.95 0.39 -2.87
N ILE A 99 -16.71 -0.04 -3.03
CA ILE A 99 -16.01 -0.07 -4.31
C ILE A 99 -16.62 -1.11 -5.25
N ASN A 100 -16.97 -2.29 -4.75
CA ASN A 100 -17.66 -3.32 -5.53
C ASN A 100 -19.05 -2.85 -5.98
N ASP A 101 -19.82 -2.20 -5.10
CA ASP A 101 -21.13 -1.64 -5.47
C ASP A 101 -21.00 -0.61 -6.61
N ILE A 102 -19.92 0.19 -6.63
CA ILE A 102 -19.62 1.12 -7.73
C ILE A 102 -19.29 0.37 -9.01
N ILE A 103 -18.37 -0.60 -8.96
CA ILE A 103 -17.94 -1.40 -10.12
C ILE A 103 -19.15 -2.12 -10.76
N ASP A 104 -20.06 -2.63 -9.93
CA ASP A 104 -21.27 -3.33 -10.37
C ASP A 104 -22.39 -2.38 -10.82
N GLY A 105 -22.19 -1.05 -10.73
CA GLY A 105 -23.19 -0.05 -11.10
C GLY A 105 -24.40 0.01 -10.17
N ARG A 106 -24.30 -0.56 -8.96
CA ARG A 106 -25.36 -0.53 -7.93
C ARG A 106 -25.48 0.86 -7.29
N VAL A 107 -24.40 1.63 -7.30
CA VAL A 107 -24.30 2.97 -6.74
C VAL A 107 -23.41 3.85 -7.62
N ASN A 108 -23.63 5.16 -7.61
CA ASN A 108 -22.79 6.10 -8.34
C ASN A 108 -21.48 6.36 -7.59
N ALA A 109 -20.40 6.55 -8.35
CA ALA A 109 -19.10 6.90 -7.82
C ALA A 109 -19.02 8.40 -7.44
N GLU A 110 -18.50 8.70 -6.27
CA GLU A 110 -18.20 10.05 -5.80
C GLU A 110 -16.69 10.34 -5.86
N ALA A 111 -16.30 11.61 -5.78
CA ALA A 111 -14.89 11.98 -5.76
C ALA A 111 -14.14 11.36 -4.57
N ASP A 112 -14.78 11.37 -3.41
CA ASP A 112 -14.24 10.92 -2.14
C ASP A 112 -13.97 9.41 -2.14
N ASP A 113 -14.73 8.63 -2.92
CA ASP A 113 -14.50 7.19 -3.12
C ASP A 113 -13.12 6.88 -3.76
N PHE A 114 -12.43 7.88 -4.33
CA PHE A 114 -11.10 7.69 -4.93
C PHE A 114 -9.98 8.45 -4.22
N ILE A 115 -10.30 9.55 -3.54
CA ILE A 115 -9.29 10.45 -2.96
C ILE A 115 -9.24 10.41 -1.43
N THR A 116 -10.26 9.85 -0.78
CA THR A 116 -10.29 9.69 0.67
C THR A 116 -10.20 8.22 1.06
N LEU A 117 -9.49 7.96 2.15
CA LEU A 117 -9.32 6.63 2.73
C LEU A 117 -9.89 6.65 4.15
N THR A 118 -10.57 5.58 4.54
CA THR A 118 -10.89 5.32 5.94
C THR A 118 -9.60 5.11 6.75
N GLN A 119 -9.66 5.19 8.08
CA GLN A 119 -8.46 5.05 8.90
C GLN A 119 -7.81 3.65 8.78
N ALA A 120 -8.62 2.59 8.69
CA ALA A 120 -8.13 1.24 8.43
C ALA A 120 -7.45 1.13 7.06
N GLU A 121 -8.02 1.75 6.02
CA GLU A 121 -7.41 1.78 4.68
C GLU A 121 -6.10 2.57 4.65
N LYS A 122 -6.01 3.69 5.37
CA LYS A 122 -4.74 4.43 5.51
C LYS A 122 -3.66 3.55 6.12
N ILE A 123 -3.98 2.81 7.19
CA ILE A 123 -3.03 1.88 7.82
C ILE A 123 -2.66 0.75 6.85
N PHE A 124 -3.64 0.18 6.14
CA PHE A 124 -3.44 -0.86 5.13
C PHE A 124 -2.47 -0.41 4.02
N PHE A 125 -2.74 0.73 3.38
CA PHE A 125 -1.88 1.20 2.30
C PHE A 125 -0.55 1.76 2.79
N MET A 126 -0.49 2.32 4.00
CA MET A 126 0.78 2.68 4.62
C MET A 126 1.65 1.44 4.84
N HIS A 127 1.09 0.33 5.33
CA HIS A 127 1.80 -0.93 5.48
C HIS A 127 2.41 -1.40 4.15
N ILE A 128 1.58 -1.46 3.11
CA ILE A 128 1.98 -1.89 1.77
C ILE A 128 3.07 -0.99 1.21
N LEU A 129 2.88 0.33 1.25
CA LEU A 129 3.82 1.27 0.64
C LEU A 129 5.14 1.31 1.41
N ILE A 130 5.13 1.25 2.75
CA ILE A 130 6.36 1.14 3.54
C ILE A 130 7.09 -0.16 3.18
N GLU A 131 6.40 -1.29 3.04
CA GLU A 131 7.04 -2.56 2.71
C GLU A 131 7.61 -2.60 1.29
N HIS A 132 6.80 -2.21 0.31
CA HIS A 132 7.14 -2.34 -1.10
C HIS A 132 8.06 -1.23 -1.59
N ASP A 133 7.97 -0.02 -1.02
CA ASP A 133 8.84 1.09 -1.40
C ASP A 133 10.00 1.31 -0.40
N HIS A 134 10.32 0.31 0.44
CA HIS A 134 11.47 0.37 1.34
C HIS A 134 12.81 0.27 0.59
N PRO A 135 13.85 1.03 1.00
CA PRO A 135 13.84 2.01 2.10
C PRO A 135 13.36 3.39 1.70
N PHE A 136 13.04 3.60 0.43
CA PHE A 136 12.86 4.91 -0.16
C PHE A 136 11.74 5.74 0.48
N LEU A 137 10.52 5.21 0.60
CA LEU A 137 9.43 5.93 1.27
C LEU A 137 9.73 6.21 2.75
N GLY A 138 10.37 5.25 3.43
CA GLY A 138 10.79 5.39 4.82
C GLY A 138 11.71 6.60 5.00
N GLU A 139 12.76 6.72 4.18
CA GLU A 139 13.69 7.86 4.24
C GLU A 139 13.00 9.20 3.92
N ILE A 140 12.02 9.22 3.00
CA ILE A 140 11.21 10.42 2.74
C ILE A 140 10.41 10.83 3.98
N ILE A 141 9.80 9.87 4.68
CA ILE A 141 9.08 10.11 5.94
C ILE A 141 10.04 10.69 7.00
N LEU A 142 11.23 10.11 7.17
CA LEU A 142 12.24 10.59 8.13
C LEU A 142 12.72 12.01 7.81
N TRP A 143 12.97 12.29 6.54
CA TRP A 143 13.33 13.63 6.10
C TRP A 143 12.20 14.62 6.38
N ALA A 144 10.96 14.28 6.02
CA ALA A 144 9.81 15.13 6.26
C ALA A 144 9.62 15.44 7.75
N LEU A 145 9.77 14.44 8.63
CA LEU A 145 9.74 14.61 10.08
C LEU A 145 10.77 15.62 10.59
N LYS A 146 11.97 15.64 10.02
CA LYS A 146 13.02 16.61 10.37
C LYS A 146 12.69 18.02 9.87
N GLN A 147 12.19 18.14 8.64
CA GLN A 147 11.89 19.45 8.04
C GLN A 147 10.64 20.11 8.63
N ARG A 148 9.65 19.31 9.06
CA ARG A 148 8.31 19.72 9.54
C ARG A 148 7.43 20.44 8.51
N ARG A 149 7.98 21.35 7.72
CA ARG A 149 7.31 22.09 6.63
C ARG A 149 8.24 22.25 5.45
N PHE A 150 7.73 22.08 4.24
CA PHE A 150 8.53 22.21 3.02
C PHE A 150 7.65 22.47 1.80
N ASN A 151 8.27 22.93 0.71
CA ASN A 151 7.60 23.05 -0.59
C ASN A 151 8.00 21.90 -1.52
N ARG A 152 7.18 21.68 -2.55
CA ARG A 152 7.34 20.59 -3.53
C ARG A 152 8.69 20.61 -4.23
N THR A 153 9.17 21.80 -4.63
CA THR A 153 10.43 21.91 -5.40
C THR A 153 11.62 21.54 -4.53
N THR A 154 11.69 22.05 -3.31
CA THR A 154 12.73 21.70 -2.33
C THR A 154 12.71 20.22 -2.01
N ALA A 155 11.53 19.66 -1.75
CA ALA A 155 11.37 18.23 -1.48
C ALA A 155 11.82 17.38 -2.67
N MET A 156 11.36 17.70 -3.88
CA MET A 156 11.70 16.96 -5.08
C MET A 156 13.20 16.95 -5.36
N ASN A 157 13.89 18.09 -5.19
CA ASN A 157 15.34 18.14 -5.35
C ASN A 157 16.05 17.28 -4.30
N TYR A 158 15.72 17.44 -3.01
CA TYR A 158 16.35 16.68 -1.93
C TYR A 158 16.09 15.17 -2.03
N ILE A 159 14.84 14.78 -2.31
CA ILE A 159 14.46 13.38 -2.47
C ILE A 159 15.28 12.73 -3.59
N MET A 160 15.50 13.44 -4.70
CA MET A 160 16.21 12.87 -5.85
C MET A 160 17.73 12.95 -5.74
N GLU A 161 18.27 13.99 -5.09
CA GLU A 161 19.72 14.24 -5.03
C GLU A 161 20.37 13.60 -3.81
N ASP A 162 19.64 13.43 -2.72
CA ASP A 162 20.16 12.90 -1.46
C ASP A 162 19.54 11.53 -1.14
N ILE A 163 18.21 11.44 -1.08
CA ILE A 163 17.53 10.22 -0.60
C ILE A 163 17.59 9.09 -1.65
N TYR A 164 17.33 9.39 -2.92
CA TYR A 164 17.27 8.41 -4.00
C TYR A 164 18.58 7.61 -4.16
N PRO A 165 19.77 8.22 -4.31
CA PRO A 165 21.02 7.46 -4.38
C PRO A 165 21.30 6.65 -3.11
N GLU A 166 21.00 7.18 -1.92
CA GLU A 166 21.18 6.45 -0.66
C GLU A 166 20.26 5.22 -0.57
N ALA A 167 18.99 5.38 -0.94
CA ALA A 167 18.02 4.29 -0.97
C ALA A 167 18.40 3.21 -1.99
N LEU A 168 18.94 3.61 -3.15
CA LEU A 168 19.49 2.69 -4.14
C LEU A 168 20.70 1.90 -3.58
N ALA A 169 21.61 2.58 -2.88
CA ALA A 169 22.79 1.95 -2.27
C ALA A 169 22.38 0.92 -1.19
N LYS A 170 21.38 1.23 -0.36
CA LYS A 170 20.79 0.27 0.59
C LYS A 170 20.15 -0.92 -0.12
N SER A 171 19.42 -0.66 -1.21
CA SER A 171 18.76 -1.69 -2.01
C SER A 171 19.76 -2.62 -2.72
N LEU A 172 20.95 -2.12 -3.06
CA LEU A 172 22.01 -2.91 -3.69
C LEU A 172 22.50 -4.06 -2.81
N GLN A 173 22.41 -3.92 -1.48
CA GLN A 173 22.87 -4.93 -0.52
C GLN A 173 22.03 -6.20 -0.56
N THR A 174 20.75 -6.09 -0.93
CA THR A 174 19.79 -7.20 -0.96
C THR A 174 19.36 -7.57 -2.38
N ALA A 175 19.90 -6.90 -3.40
CA ALA A 175 19.54 -7.13 -4.80
C ALA A 175 20.17 -8.42 -5.36
N SER A 176 19.39 -9.15 -6.18
CA SER A 176 19.88 -10.27 -6.99
C SER A 176 21.00 -9.85 -7.94
N SER A 177 21.93 -10.74 -8.28
CA SER A 177 23.07 -10.47 -9.20
C SER A 177 22.67 -9.69 -10.46
N LYS A 178 21.64 -10.13 -11.18
CA LYS A 178 21.13 -9.49 -12.41
C LYS A 178 20.69 -8.02 -12.23
N LYS A 179 20.24 -7.64 -11.03
CA LYS A 179 19.78 -6.27 -10.73
C LYS A 179 20.90 -5.36 -10.22
N ARG A 180 22.01 -5.91 -9.73
CA ARG A 180 23.08 -5.12 -9.11
C ARG A 180 23.74 -4.14 -10.07
N ASP A 181 23.99 -4.56 -11.31
CA ASP A 181 24.64 -3.70 -12.31
C ASP A 181 23.73 -2.55 -12.76
N ILE A 182 22.43 -2.82 -12.89
CA ILE A 182 21.42 -1.79 -13.18
C ILE A 182 21.38 -0.76 -12.05
N ILE A 183 21.33 -1.22 -10.78
CA ILE A 183 21.29 -0.33 -9.61
C ILE A 183 22.59 0.47 -9.49
N ARG A 184 23.77 -0.13 -9.72
CA ARG A 184 25.05 0.59 -9.69
C ARG A 184 25.10 1.71 -10.71
N LYS A 185 24.75 1.42 -11.96
CA LYS A 185 24.68 2.44 -13.02
C LYS A 185 23.72 3.57 -12.67
N GLU A 186 22.61 3.24 -12.02
CA GLU A 186 21.62 4.21 -11.56
C GLU A 186 22.16 5.10 -10.42
N ILE A 187 22.94 4.53 -9.49
CA ILE A 187 23.63 5.29 -8.43
C ILE A 187 24.65 6.25 -9.05
N ASP A 188 25.51 5.76 -9.95
CA ASP A 188 26.55 6.58 -10.60
C ASP A 188 25.93 7.76 -11.39
N ASP A 189 24.77 7.54 -11.99
CA ASP A 189 23.98 8.60 -12.63
C ASP A 189 23.40 9.56 -11.57
N ALA A 190 22.77 9.04 -10.52
CA ALA A 190 22.14 9.82 -9.46
C ALA A 190 23.11 10.72 -8.69
N GLU A 191 24.36 10.31 -8.48
CA GLU A 191 25.38 11.14 -7.83
C GLU A 191 25.66 12.44 -8.61
N ARG A 192 25.46 12.45 -9.93
CA ARG A 192 25.64 13.63 -10.79
C ARG A 192 24.38 14.46 -10.96
N PHE A 193 23.29 14.13 -10.27
CA PHE A 193 22.02 14.82 -10.44
C PHE A 193 22.08 16.29 -10.03
N LYS A 194 22.69 16.57 -8.87
CA LYS A 194 22.82 17.93 -8.35
C LYS A 194 23.66 18.81 -9.30
N ASP A 195 24.82 18.30 -9.73
CA ASP A 195 25.71 19.02 -10.64
C ASP A 195 25.03 19.33 -11.98
N ARG A 196 24.35 18.35 -12.57
CA ARG A 196 23.56 18.55 -13.79
C ARG A 196 22.43 19.55 -13.60
N ARG A 197 21.73 19.53 -12.47
CA ARG A 197 20.66 20.51 -12.21
C ARG A 197 21.24 21.93 -12.08
N LEU A 198 22.37 22.06 -11.40
CA LEU A 198 23.04 23.35 -11.16
C LEU A 198 23.74 23.91 -12.40
N SER A 199 24.04 23.08 -13.42
CA SER A 199 24.63 23.55 -14.67
C SER A 199 23.67 24.32 -15.58
N TYR A 200 22.35 24.23 -15.35
CA TYR A 200 21.36 24.98 -16.13
C TYR A 200 21.27 26.43 -15.65
N SER A 201 21.23 27.34 -16.62
CA SER A 201 21.28 28.79 -16.38
C SER A 201 19.99 29.37 -15.79
N SER A 202 18.87 28.65 -15.96
CA SER A 202 17.56 29.09 -15.49
C SER A 202 16.64 27.94 -15.12
N GLN A 203 15.64 28.24 -14.30
CA GLN A 203 14.58 27.27 -13.96
C GLN A 203 13.78 26.86 -15.20
N ALA A 204 13.56 27.76 -16.17
CA ALA A 204 12.81 27.48 -17.40
C ALA A 204 13.52 26.45 -18.28
N GLU A 205 14.85 26.49 -18.30
CA GLU A 205 15.69 25.50 -18.98
C GLU A 205 15.61 24.14 -18.26
N TRP A 206 15.80 24.15 -16.93
CA TRP A 206 15.75 22.95 -16.10
C TRP A 206 14.44 22.16 -16.25
N ILE A 207 13.28 22.83 -16.23
CA ILE A 207 11.98 22.15 -16.26
C ILE A 207 11.67 21.44 -17.60
N ARG A 208 12.45 21.71 -18.65
CA ARG A 208 12.31 21.06 -19.98
C ARG A 208 13.18 19.81 -20.11
N THR A 209 13.98 19.49 -19.11
CA THR A 209 14.96 18.40 -19.17
C THR A 209 14.33 17.04 -18.86
N ARG A 210 14.94 15.98 -19.39
CA ARG A 210 14.57 14.60 -19.03
C ARG A 210 14.78 14.29 -17.55
N GLN A 211 15.82 14.87 -16.93
CA GLN A 211 16.09 14.68 -15.51
C GLN A 211 15.00 15.32 -14.65
N TYR A 212 14.50 16.50 -15.00
CA TYR A 212 13.33 17.08 -14.33
C TYR A 212 12.07 16.23 -14.48
N ALA A 213 11.84 15.63 -15.66
CA ALA A 213 10.74 14.69 -15.87
C ALA A 213 10.86 13.49 -14.91
N LYS A 214 12.05 12.90 -14.78
CA LYS A 214 12.33 11.84 -13.80
C LYS A 214 12.04 12.28 -12.37
N TYR A 215 12.49 13.47 -11.96
CA TYR A 215 12.21 14.01 -10.63
C TYR A 215 10.71 14.11 -10.35
N ARG A 216 9.96 14.61 -11.33
CA ARG A 216 8.50 14.76 -11.25
C ARG A 216 7.75 13.43 -11.21
N HIS A 217 8.30 12.40 -11.81
CA HIS A 217 7.74 11.08 -11.83
C HIS A 217 8.01 10.40 -10.48
N VAL A 218 9.21 10.52 -9.92
CA VAL A 218 9.58 9.79 -8.69
C VAL A 218 9.08 10.45 -7.40
N ALA A 219 9.35 11.74 -7.18
CA ALA A 219 9.15 12.34 -5.85
C ALA A 219 7.71 12.85 -5.58
N PRO A 220 7.06 13.63 -6.46
CA PRO A 220 5.72 14.16 -6.20
C PRO A 220 4.64 13.11 -5.90
N PRO A 221 4.55 11.95 -6.59
CA PRO A 221 3.55 10.94 -6.24
C PRO A 221 3.68 10.46 -4.80
N ARG A 222 4.90 10.20 -4.32
CA ARG A 222 5.16 9.79 -2.94
C ARG A 222 4.75 10.85 -1.92
N LEU A 223 4.99 12.13 -2.21
CA LEU A 223 4.52 13.21 -1.34
C LEU A 223 2.99 13.24 -1.25
N GLU A 224 2.30 13.05 -2.37
CA GLU A 224 0.83 13.00 -2.39
C GLU A 224 0.30 11.70 -1.74
N TRP A 225 1.00 10.56 -1.85
CA TRP A 225 0.67 9.36 -1.07
C TRP A 225 0.75 9.62 0.43
N LEU A 226 1.80 10.29 0.90
CA LEU A 226 1.93 10.63 2.31
C LEU A 226 0.82 11.60 2.77
N VAL A 227 0.23 12.39 1.87
CA VAL A 227 -0.99 13.16 2.16
C VAL A 227 -2.20 12.26 2.30
N ASP A 228 -2.44 11.34 1.34
CA ASP A 228 -3.56 10.39 1.41
C ASP A 228 -3.49 9.52 2.69
N LEU A 229 -2.29 9.13 3.10
CA LEU A 229 -2.02 8.38 4.33
C LEU A 229 -2.06 9.23 5.61
N SER A 230 -2.33 10.54 5.50
CA SER A 230 -2.37 11.49 6.62
C SER A 230 -1.05 11.63 7.39
N ILE A 231 0.08 11.30 6.76
CA ILE A 231 1.44 11.57 7.26
C ILE A 231 1.79 13.04 7.06
N LEU A 232 1.40 13.59 5.90
CA LEU A 232 1.54 15.00 5.55
C LEU A 232 0.17 15.68 5.42
N ASN A 233 0.15 16.98 5.67
CA ASN A 233 -0.93 17.90 5.37
C ASN A 233 -0.55 18.77 4.18
N ARG A 234 -1.56 19.16 3.40
CA ARG A 234 -1.39 20.15 2.33
C ARG A 234 -1.75 21.54 2.86
N GLU A 235 -0.77 22.45 2.92
CA GLU A 235 -0.96 23.84 3.37
C GLU A 235 -1.23 24.81 2.19
N GLY A 236 -1.35 24.29 0.98
CA GLY A 236 -1.58 25.03 -0.25
C GLY A 236 -0.93 24.37 -1.45
N ARG A 237 -0.95 25.06 -2.61
CA ARG A 237 -0.37 24.51 -3.84
C ARG A 237 1.12 24.24 -3.68
N GLY A 238 1.48 22.96 -3.66
CA GLY A 238 2.87 22.51 -3.54
C GLY A 238 3.52 22.85 -2.20
N LYS A 239 2.75 23.06 -1.13
CA LYS A 239 3.24 23.29 0.23
C LYS A 239 2.74 22.18 1.14
N PHE A 240 3.64 21.60 1.92
CA PHE A 240 3.37 20.45 2.78
C PHE A 240 3.85 20.73 4.20
N SER A 241 3.15 20.16 5.17
CA SER A 241 3.59 20.07 6.56
C SER A 241 3.36 18.67 7.10
N VAL A 242 4.11 18.28 8.12
CA VAL A 242 3.90 17.00 8.80
C VAL A 242 2.65 17.09 9.66
N ASN A 243 1.82 16.04 9.64
CA ASN A 243 0.68 15.93 10.54
C ASN A 243 1.13 16.03 12.01
N PRO A 244 0.53 16.90 12.84
CA PRO A 244 0.92 17.05 14.25
C PRO A 244 0.93 15.76 15.07
N GLU A 245 0.02 14.82 14.82
CA GLU A 245 -0.02 13.53 15.53
C GLU A 245 1.20 12.68 15.17
N ILE A 246 1.51 12.62 13.88
CA ILE A 246 2.69 11.94 13.33
C ILE A 246 3.99 12.60 13.82
N ALA A 247 3.99 13.93 13.91
CA ALA A 247 5.13 14.69 14.39
C ALA A 247 5.52 14.34 15.83
N ARG A 248 4.54 14.03 16.70
CA ARG A 248 4.75 13.60 18.10
C ARG A 248 5.37 12.21 18.17
N MET A 249 5.12 11.36 17.19
CA MET A 249 5.64 9.99 17.11
C MET A 249 6.99 9.91 16.37
N GLY A 250 7.63 11.05 16.07
CA GLY A 250 8.81 11.08 15.19
C GLY A 250 9.96 10.17 15.65
N TYR A 251 10.22 10.06 16.96
CA TYR A 251 11.24 9.17 17.50
C TYR A 251 10.91 7.69 17.29
N GLU A 252 9.68 7.26 17.61
CA GLU A 252 9.24 5.88 17.42
C GLU A 252 9.19 5.51 15.93
N LEU A 253 8.69 6.40 15.07
CA LEU A 253 8.72 6.21 13.63
C LEU A 253 10.15 6.05 13.11
N GLU A 254 11.09 6.88 13.56
CA GLU A 254 12.50 6.74 13.19
C GLU A 254 13.09 5.40 13.66
N ARG A 255 12.82 5.00 14.90
CA ARG A 255 13.26 3.71 15.43
C ARG A 255 12.73 2.56 14.58
N VAL A 256 11.42 2.53 14.29
CA VAL A 256 10.77 1.43 13.56
C VAL A 256 11.21 1.37 12.09
N LEU A 257 11.27 2.51 11.39
CA LEU A 257 11.63 2.56 9.96
C LEU A 257 13.11 2.18 9.69
N ARG A 258 13.96 2.23 10.72
CA ARG A 258 15.37 1.78 10.62
C ARG A 258 15.57 0.29 10.90
N LEU A 259 14.53 -0.44 11.31
CA LEU A 259 14.63 -1.87 11.56
C LEU A 259 14.72 -2.68 10.27
N PRO A 260 15.30 -3.89 10.30
CA PRO A 260 15.18 -4.83 9.20
C PRO A 260 13.72 -5.12 8.87
N MET A 261 13.40 -5.26 7.58
CA MET A 261 12.04 -5.41 7.04
C MET A 261 11.13 -6.33 7.88
N LYS A 262 11.58 -7.55 8.21
CA LYS A 262 10.79 -8.51 8.98
C LYS A 262 10.36 -7.96 10.35
N LYS A 263 11.30 -7.33 11.08
CA LYS A 263 11.01 -6.71 12.39
C LYS A 263 10.18 -5.45 12.24
N MET A 264 10.45 -4.65 11.21
CA MET A 264 9.66 -3.43 10.92
C MET A 264 8.18 -3.76 10.74
N ARG A 265 7.83 -4.82 10.00
CA ARG A 265 6.43 -5.22 9.79
C ARG A 265 5.68 -5.47 11.10
N GLU A 266 6.29 -6.21 12.02
CA GLU A 266 5.70 -6.49 13.34
C GLU A 266 5.64 -5.23 14.20
N GLU A 267 6.72 -4.44 14.23
CA GLU A 267 6.84 -3.24 15.06
C GLU A 267 5.90 -2.11 14.63
N LEU A 268 5.48 -2.07 13.37
CA LEU A 268 4.46 -1.15 12.91
C LEU A 268 3.11 -1.39 13.62
N PHE A 269 2.70 -2.64 13.83
CA PHE A 269 1.47 -2.99 14.55
C PHE A 269 1.58 -2.76 16.07
N THR A 270 2.77 -2.86 16.65
CA THR A 270 2.95 -2.70 18.10
C THR A 270 3.20 -1.25 18.51
N SER A 271 3.93 -0.49 17.70
CA SER A 271 4.51 0.80 18.11
C SER A 271 3.96 1.99 17.35
N ILE A 272 3.40 1.80 16.14
CA ILE A 272 2.96 2.90 15.28
C ILE A 272 1.44 2.91 15.14
N TYR A 273 0.86 1.87 14.57
CA TYR A 273 -0.57 1.81 14.24
C TYR A 273 -1.54 2.03 15.42
N PRO A 274 -1.23 1.58 16.66
CA PRO A 274 -2.09 1.84 17.81
C PRO A 274 -2.34 3.33 18.10
N TYR A 275 -1.42 4.21 17.69
CA TYR A 275 -1.52 5.65 17.93
C TYR A 275 -2.15 6.43 16.76
N LEU A 276 -2.44 5.75 15.64
CA LEU A 276 -3.05 6.35 14.46
C LEU A 276 -4.58 6.25 14.46
N GLY A 277 -5.19 5.81 15.56
CA GLY A 277 -6.63 5.73 15.72
C GLY A 277 -7.01 5.31 17.12
N ASN A 278 -8.32 5.34 17.40
CA ASN A 278 -8.85 4.92 18.70
C ASN A 278 -9.28 3.46 18.62
N TRP A 279 -8.35 2.56 18.91
CA TRP A 279 -8.56 1.11 18.80
C TRP A 279 -8.60 0.45 20.17
N SER A 280 -9.58 -0.42 20.41
CA SER A 280 -9.51 -1.36 21.54
C SER A 280 -8.61 -2.55 21.17
N LYS A 281 -8.07 -3.27 22.16
CA LYS A 281 -7.35 -4.52 21.89
C LYS A 281 -8.35 -5.61 21.55
N ALA A 282 -8.11 -6.37 20.48
CA ALA A 282 -8.88 -7.56 20.20
C ALA A 282 -8.56 -8.66 21.22
N ASP A 283 -9.57 -9.34 21.73
CA ASP A 283 -9.38 -10.54 22.54
C ASP A 283 -9.19 -11.79 21.67
N GLN A 284 -8.92 -12.94 22.30
CA GLN A 284 -8.66 -14.19 21.58
C GLN A 284 -9.89 -14.70 20.82
N GLU A 285 -11.10 -14.44 21.32
CA GLU A 285 -12.34 -14.90 20.70
C GLU A 285 -12.61 -14.12 19.40
N GLU A 286 -12.52 -12.80 19.44
CA GLU A 286 -12.66 -11.94 18.27
C GLU A 286 -11.59 -12.22 17.21
N ILE A 287 -10.35 -12.51 17.63
CA ILE A 287 -9.29 -12.93 16.71
C ILE A 287 -9.64 -14.28 16.07
N ALA A 288 -10.03 -15.28 16.85
CA ALA A 288 -10.37 -16.61 16.36
C ALA A 288 -11.52 -16.57 15.35
N LYS A 289 -12.60 -15.86 15.69
CA LYS A 289 -13.75 -15.64 14.81
C LYS A 289 -13.33 -14.97 13.52
N THR A 290 -12.48 -13.93 13.59
CA THR A 290 -12.00 -13.22 12.40
C THR A 290 -11.15 -14.11 11.49
N ILE A 291 -10.31 -14.99 12.04
CA ILE A 291 -9.53 -15.98 11.28
C ILE A 291 -10.46 -16.90 10.51
N VAL A 292 -11.44 -17.52 11.19
CA VAL A 292 -12.36 -18.48 10.59
C VAL A 292 -13.20 -17.81 9.50
N GLU A 293 -13.83 -16.68 9.82
CA GLU A 293 -14.58 -15.87 8.85
C GLU A 293 -13.73 -15.49 7.63
N GLY A 294 -12.47 -15.11 7.85
CA GLY A 294 -11.52 -14.77 6.79
C GLY A 294 -11.25 -15.93 5.86
N TYR A 295 -10.96 -17.10 6.42
CA TYR A 295 -10.71 -18.32 5.63
C TYR A 295 -11.89 -18.63 4.72
N HIS A 296 -13.12 -18.67 5.25
CA HIS A 296 -14.31 -18.97 4.44
C HIS A 296 -14.55 -17.91 3.35
N ARG A 297 -14.29 -16.63 3.63
CA ARG A 297 -14.36 -15.55 2.63
C ARG A 297 -13.39 -15.78 1.47
N PHE A 298 -12.13 -16.12 1.77
CA PHE A 298 -11.13 -16.43 0.76
C PHE A 298 -11.55 -17.63 -0.10
N VAL A 299 -11.95 -18.74 0.53
CA VAL A 299 -12.40 -19.95 -0.19
C VAL A 299 -13.62 -19.64 -1.07
N TYR A 300 -14.63 -18.95 -0.54
CA TYR A 300 -15.82 -18.56 -1.29
C TYR A 300 -15.48 -17.67 -2.50
N SER A 301 -14.51 -16.76 -2.36
CA SER A 301 -14.03 -15.92 -3.47
C SER A 301 -13.28 -16.71 -4.56
N GLY A 302 -12.93 -17.98 -4.31
CA GLY A 302 -12.26 -18.88 -5.25
C GLY A 302 -10.75 -19.01 -5.01
N VAL A 303 -10.24 -18.52 -3.88
CA VAL A 303 -8.85 -18.77 -3.46
C VAL A 303 -8.75 -20.21 -2.99
N LYS A 304 -8.07 -21.05 -3.77
CA LYS A 304 -7.93 -22.49 -3.49
C LYS A 304 -7.01 -22.80 -2.31
N GLN A 305 -6.02 -21.94 -2.07
CA GLN A 305 -4.97 -22.14 -1.08
C GLN A 305 -4.76 -20.83 -0.32
N VAL A 306 -5.20 -20.80 0.94
CA VAL A 306 -5.04 -19.62 1.80
C VAL A 306 -3.76 -19.80 2.62
N LYS A 307 -2.78 -18.93 2.41
CA LYS A 307 -1.55 -18.95 3.21
C LYS A 307 -1.81 -18.34 4.59
N LEU A 308 -1.21 -18.92 5.64
CA LEU A 308 -1.38 -18.42 7.00
C LEU A 308 -0.98 -16.95 7.14
N GLU A 309 0.16 -16.53 6.56
CA GLU A 309 0.61 -15.12 6.60
C GLU A 309 -0.42 -14.15 6.00
N VAL A 310 -1.14 -14.58 4.95
CA VAL A 310 -2.20 -13.78 4.31
C VAL A 310 -3.42 -13.67 5.23
N LEU A 311 -3.77 -14.77 5.88
CA LEU A 311 -4.89 -14.83 6.82
C LEU A 311 -4.61 -14.02 8.09
N GLU A 312 -3.38 -14.05 8.59
CA GLU A 312 -2.92 -13.25 9.73
C GLU A 312 -3.03 -11.76 9.44
N MET A 313 -2.51 -11.33 8.30
CA MET A 313 -2.58 -9.93 7.88
C MET A 313 -4.03 -9.51 7.61
N TYR A 314 -4.84 -10.37 6.97
CA TYR A 314 -6.28 -10.12 6.82
C TYR A 314 -6.94 -9.88 8.18
N ALA A 315 -6.70 -10.74 9.16
CA ALA A 315 -7.33 -10.62 10.48
C ALA A 315 -6.94 -9.30 11.17
N CYS A 316 -5.67 -8.91 11.09
CA CYS A 316 -5.21 -7.61 11.59
C CYS A 316 -5.98 -6.44 10.98
N PHE A 317 -6.10 -6.37 9.64
CA PHE A 317 -6.80 -5.26 8.98
C PHE A 317 -8.31 -5.32 9.15
N ARG A 318 -8.90 -6.52 9.18
CA ARG A 318 -10.33 -6.71 9.42
C ARG A 318 -10.73 -6.27 10.82
N LEU A 319 -9.89 -6.53 11.82
CA LEU A 319 -10.11 -6.05 13.19
C LEU A 319 -10.02 -4.52 13.27
N LEU A 320 -9.12 -3.88 12.51
CA LEU A 320 -9.06 -2.41 12.43
C LEU A 320 -10.38 -1.82 11.89
N GLU A 321 -11.00 -2.44 10.88
CA GLU A 321 -12.34 -2.01 10.42
C GLU A 321 -13.42 -2.15 11.50
N ARG A 322 -13.23 -3.07 12.46
CA ARG A 322 -14.11 -3.29 13.61
C ARG A 322 -13.76 -2.43 14.82
N GLY A 323 -12.80 -1.51 14.71
CA GLY A 323 -12.38 -0.66 15.82
C GLY A 323 -11.40 -1.34 16.79
N MET A 324 -10.81 -2.47 16.40
CA MET A 324 -9.90 -3.26 17.22
C MET A 324 -8.50 -3.36 16.62
N ILE A 325 -7.48 -3.55 17.45
CA ILE A 325 -6.09 -3.75 17.01
C ILE A 325 -5.49 -5.03 17.59
N THR A 326 -4.69 -5.69 16.77
CA THR A 326 -3.90 -6.87 17.13
C THR A 326 -2.61 -6.89 16.30
N THR A 327 -1.73 -7.86 16.57
CA THR A 327 -0.47 -8.05 15.84
C THR A 327 -0.48 -9.39 15.10
N PRO A 328 0.27 -9.52 13.98
CA PRO A 328 0.38 -10.80 13.27
C PRO A 328 0.82 -11.94 14.18
N ASN A 329 1.76 -11.70 15.11
CA ASN A 329 2.21 -12.70 16.07
C ASN A 329 1.10 -13.13 17.05
N THR A 330 0.27 -12.21 17.53
CA THR A 330 -0.89 -12.56 18.37
C THR A 330 -1.90 -13.40 17.58
N VAL A 331 -2.16 -13.05 16.31
CA VAL A 331 -3.04 -13.83 15.44
C VAL A 331 -2.47 -15.23 15.21
N HIS A 332 -1.16 -15.35 14.97
CA HIS A 332 -0.45 -16.62 14.83
C HIS A 332 -0.62 -17.51 16.07
N GLN A 333 -0.47 -16.95 17.27
CA GLN A 333 -0.64 -17.67 18.54
C GLN A 333 -2.09 -18.17 18.73
N VAL A 334 -3.09 -17.35 18.37
CA VAL A 334 -4.49 -17.76 18.41
C VAL A 334 -4.76 -18.85 17.39
N PHE A 335 -4.22 -18.75 16.17
CA PHE A 335 -4.31 -19.80 15.16
C PHE A 335 -3.74 -21.13 15.66
N ASN A 336 -2.54 -21.12 16.24
CA ASN A 336 -1.94 -22.34 16.81
C ASN A 336 -2.81 -22.93 17.94
N SER A 337 -3.43 -22.07 18.75
CA SER A 337 -4.37 -22.52 19.79
C SER A 337 -5.59 -23.20 19.18
N LEU A 338 -6.11 -22.70 18.05
CA LEU A 338 -7.18 -23.35 17.28
C LEU A 338 -6.76 -24.72 16.73
N THR A 339 -5.54 -24.85 16.19
CA THR A 339 -5.04 -26.16 15.69
C THR A 339 -4.89 -27.21 16.80
N ILE A 340 -4.60 -26.78 18.03
CA ILE A 340 -4.51 -27.68 19.20
C ILE A 340 -5.91 -28.05 19.70
N LYS A 341 -6.83 -27.09 19.73
CA LYS A 341 -8.20 -27.28 20.24
C LYS A 341 -9.07 -28.08 19.27
N TYR A 342 -8.87 -27.91 17.96
CA TYR A 342 -9.64 -28.54 16.89
C TYR A 342 -8.71 -29.18 15.84
N PRO A 343 -7.92 -30.19 16.22
CA PRO A 343 -6.89 -30.79 15.36
C PRO A 343 -7.47 -31.58 14.18
N ASP A 344 -8.78 -31.85 14.18
CA ASP A 344 -9.55 -32.50 13.11
C ASP A 344 -10.20 -31.50 12.15
N LYS A 345 -10.15 -30.20 12.46
CA LYS A 345 -10.82 -29.14 11.68
C LYS A 345 -9.89 -28.05 11.19
N VAL A 346 -8.81 -27.74 11.91
CA VAL A 346 -7.91 -26.64 11.59
C VAL A 346 -6.52 -27.18 11.35
N PHE A 347 -6.03 -27.04 10.13
CA PHE A 347 -4.75 -27.59 9.69
C PHE A 347 -3.88 -26.53 9.05
N ILE A 348 -2.57 -26.75 9.16
CA ILE A 348 -1.56 -26.04 8.37
C ILE A 348 -0.66 -27.06 7.70
N THR A 349 -0.44 -26.92 6.39
CA THR A 349 0.53 -27.71 5.64
C THR A 349 1.93 -27.17 5.93
N PRO A 350 2.82 -27.89 6.64
CA PRO A 350 4.08 -27.33 7.14
C PRO A 350 5.04 -26.85 6.03
N THR A 351 4.95 -27.44 4.84
CA THR A 351 5.84 -27.13 3.72
C THR A 351 5.43 -25.88 2.95
N THR A 352 4.13 -25.61 2.85
CA THR A 352 3.57 -24.51 2.03
C THR A 352 3.03 -23.36 2.87
N GLY A 353 2.77 -23.59 4.16
CA GLY A 353 2.07 -22.66 5.05
C GLY A 353 0.60 -22.48 4.68
N GLU A 354 0.03 -23.39 3.91
CA GLU A 354 -1.38 -23.37 3.51
C GLU A 354 -2.28 -23.84 4.64
N VAL A 355 -3.35 -23.10 4.87
CA VAL A 355 -4.35 -23.33 5.91
C VAL A 355 -5.54 -24.07 5.33
N GLU A 356 -6.12 -24.98 6.10
CA GLU A 356 -7.41 -25.59 5.83
C GLU A 356 -8.27 -25.52 7.10
N ILE A 357 -9.52 -25.04 6.95
CA ILE A 357 -10.51 -25.01 8.03
C ILE A 357 -11.78 -25.70 7.54
N ALA A 358 -12.08 -26.87 8.09
CA ALA A 358 -13.24 -27.66 7.70
C ALA A 358 -14.55 -27.02 8.18
N GLU A 359 -15.57 -26.98 7.32
CA GLU A 359 -16.94 -26.65 7.72
C GLU A 359 -17.59 -27.86 8.40
N ASP A 360 -18.20 -27.65 9.56
CA ASP A 360 -18.91 -28.70 10.28
C ASP A 360 -20.26 -28.95 9.60
N SER A 361 -20.33 -29.93 8.69
CA SER A 361 -21.55 -30.24 7.92
C SER A 361 -22.67 -30.89 8.74
N ALA A 362 -22.49 -31.08 10.06
CA ALA A 362 -23.41 -31.90 10.88
C ALA A 362 -24.42 -31.12 11.73
N ARG A 363 -24.28 -29.80 11.96
CA ARG A 363 -25.27 -29.01 12.71
C ARG A 363 -25.29 -27.58 12.20
N GLY A 364 -26.47 -27.09 11.83
CA GLY A 364 -26.74 -25.72 11.34
C GLY A 364 -26.53 -24.61 12.38
N TYR A 365 -25.45 -24.69 13.15
CA TYR A 365 -24.94 -23.64 14.01
C TYR A 365 -23.47 -23.45 13.66
N THR A 366 -23.14 -22.29 13.10
CA THR A 366 -21.77 -21.78 13.12
C THR A 366 -21.36 -21.64 14.58
N ILE A 367 -20.56 -22.58 15.08
CA ILE A 367 -19.80 -22.43 16.32
C ILE A 367 -18.35 -22.73 15.99
N ILE A 368 -17.62 -21.67 15.65
CA ILE A 368 -16.39 -21.32 16.37
C ILE A 368 -16.59 -19.90 16.90
#